data_AF-D6REI7-F1
#
_entry.id   AF-D6REI7-F1
#
_cell.length_a   1.000
_cell.length_b   1.000
_cell.length_c   1.000
_cell.angle_alpha   90.00
_cell.angle_beta   90.00
_cell.angle_gamma   90.00
#
_symmetry.space_group_name_H-M   'P 1'
#
loop_
_entity.id
_entity.type
_entity.pdbx_description
1 polymer ?
#
loop_
_entity_poly.entity_id
_entity_poly.type
_entity_poly.pdbx_seq_one_letter_code
_entity_poly.pdbx_strand_id
1 'polypeptide(L)' 'MEGQRVEVDGGIMEGGGQILRVSTALSCLLGLPLRVQKIRAGRSTPGLSLMT' A
#
# COMPACT_ATOMS: atom_id res chain seq x y z
N MET A 1 -13.49 9.20 -16.31
CA MET A 1 -12.08 9.47 -16.64
C MET A 1 -11.26 8.33 -16.07
N GLU A 2 -10.80 7.41 -16.91
CA GLU A 2 -9.80 6.43 -16.49
C GLU A 2 -8.44 7.13 -16.42
N GLY A 3 -8.25 7.90 -15.34
CA GLY A 3 -6.95 8.44 -14.98
C GLY A 3 -6.01 7.28 -14.64
N GLN A 4 -4.74 7.45 -14.96
CA GLN A 4 -3.66 6.50 -14.66
C GLN A 4 -3.75 6.05 -13.19
N ARG A 5 -4.03 4.76 -12.96
CA ARG A 5 -4.08 4.14 -11.63
C ARG A 5 -2.72 3.51 -11.31
N VAL A 6 -2.25 3.71 -10.10
CA VAL A 6 -1.04 3.06 -9.57
C VAL A 6 -1.44 1.79 -8.82
N GLU A 7 -0.85 0.65 -9.19
CA GLU A 7 -1.04 -0.63 -8.51
C GLU A 7 0.24 -1.04 -7.78
N VAL A 8 0.10 -1.48 -6.52
CA VAL A 8 1.21 -1.80 -5.64
C VAL A 8 0.98 -3.15 -4.94
N ASP A 9 1.98 -4.03 -4.95
CA ASP A 9 1.98 -5.26 -4.15
C ASP A 9 2.67 -4.99 -2.79
N GLY A 10 1.87 -4.93 -1.72
CA GLY A 10 2.30 -4.71 -0.34
C GLY A 10 2.76 -5.98 0.38
N GLY A 11 2.89 -7.10 -0.33
CA GLY A 11 3.42 -8.36 0.17
C GLY A 11 4.92 -8.55 -0.08
N ILE A 12 5.56 -7.63 -0.82
CA ILE A 12 6.97 -7.69 -1.19
C ILE A 12 7.85 -7.16 -0.04
N MET A 13 8.97 -7.85 0.22
CA MET A 13 10.03 -7.47 1.18
C MET A 13 9.58 -7.47 2.65
N GLU A 14 10.33 -6.81 3.54
CA GLU A 14 10.22 -6.96 4.99
C GLU A 14 9.03 -6.24 5.63
N GLY A 15 8.33 -5.36 4.90
CA GLY A 15 7.39 -4.45 5.55
C GLY A 15 6.36 -3.82 4.61
N GLY A 16 5.27 -4.54 4.35
CA GLY A 16 4.09 -3.99 3.67
C GLY A 16 3.56 -2.68 4.28
N GLY A 17 3.88 -2.40 5.55
CA GLY A 17 3.54 -1.14 6.21
C GLY A 17 4.32 0.08 5.69
N GLN A 18 5.61 -0.03 5.33
CA GLN A 18 6.36 1.09 4.75
C GLN A 18 5.88 1.42 3.35
N ILE A 19 5.71 0.40 2.51
CA ILE A 19 5.19 0.53 1.15
C ILE A 19 3.81 1.20 1.17
N LEU A 20 2.92 0.76 2.07
CA LEU A 20 1.59 1.35 2.21
C LEU A 20 1.67 2.85 2.54
N ARG A 21 2.46 3.24 3.55
CA ARG A 21 2.56 4.66 3.96
C ARG A 21 3.08 5.57 2.86
N VAL A 22 4.15 5.16 2.19
CA VAL A 22 4.78 5.97 1.12
C VAL A 22 3.87 6.05 -0.10
N SER A 23 3.30 4.93 -0.54
CA SER A 23 2.40 4.92 -1.70
C SER A 23 1.14 5.75 -1.46
N THR A 24 0.54 5.68 -0.27
CA THR A 24 -0.62 6.54 0.09
C THR A 24 -0.24 8.02 0.08
N ALA A 25 0.90 8.41 0.66
CA ALA A 25 1.35 9.79 0.64
C ALA A 25 1.55 10.31 -0.80
N LEU A 26 2.21 9.53 -1.66
CA LEU A 26 2.42 9.87 -3.07
C LEU A 26 1.10 9.95 -3.86
N SER A 27 0.16 9.04 -3.62
CA SER A 27 -1.18 9.08 -4.23
C SER A 27 -1.90 10.38 -3.90
N CYS A 28 -1.85 10.83 -2.64
CA CYS A 28 -2.42 12.10 -2.23
C CYS A 28 -1.72 13.30 -2.89
N LEU A 29 -0.39 13.28 -2.95
CA LEU A 29 0.39 14.38 -3.54
C LEU A 29 0.21 14.50 -5.06
N LEU A 30 0.12 13.37 -5.76
CA LEU A 30 0.02 13.32 -7.21
C LEU A 30 -1.42 13.32 -7.73
N GLY A 31 -2.41 13.17 -6.84
CA GLY A 31 -3.82 13.03 -7.22
C GLY A 31 -4.13 11.77 -8.03
N LEU A 32 -3.26 10.77 -7.97
CA LEU A 32 -3.39 9.53 -8.74
C LEU A 32 -4.10 8.46 -7.92
N PRO A 33 -5.13 7.79 -8.47
CA PRO A 33 -5.78 6.66 -7.80
C PRO A 33 -4.78 5.54 -7.48
N LEU A 34 -4.80 5.02 -6.26
CA LEU A 34 -3.91 3.97 -5.78
C LEU A 34 -4.69 2.70 -5.41
N ARG A 35 -4.19 1.53 -5.83
CA ARG A 35 -4.64 0.21 -5.36
C ARG A 35 -3.46 -0.56 -4.77
N VAL A 36 -3.52 -0.83 -3.46
CA VAL A 36 -2.54 -1.67 -2.78
C VAL A 36 -3.13 -3.06 -2.51
N GLN A 37 -2.43 -4.12 -2.90
CA GLN A 37 -2.85 -5.51 -2.72
C GLN A 37 -1.89 -6.23 -1.76
N LYS A 38 -2.33 -7.35 -1.17
CA LYS A 38 -1.50 -8.22 -0.29
C LYS A 38 -0.78 -7.49 0.85
N ILE A 39 -1.40 -6.46 1.43
CA ILE A 39 -0.82 -5.68 2.54
C ILE A 39 -0.40 -6.62 3.66
N ARG A 40 0.91 -6.66 3.97
CA ARG A 40 1.46 -7.48 5.06
C ARG A 40 1.12 -8.98 4.94
N ALA A 41 0.96 -9.51 3.72
CA ALA A 41 0.50 -10.89 3.51
C ALA A 41 1.39 -11.98 4.14
N GLY A 42 2.69 -11.72 4.34
CA GLY A 42 3.63 -12.66 4.98
C GLY A 42 3.79 -12.51 6.50
N ARG A 43 2.95 -11.72 7.18
CA ARG A 43 3.03 -11.48 8.64
C ARG A 43 2.02 -12.32 9.41
N SER A 44 2.32 -12.58 10.68
CA SER A 44 1.40 -13.25 11.63
C SER A 44 0.05 -12.54 11.76
N THR A 45 0.05 -11.21 11.68
CA THR A 45 -1.15 -10.40 11.51
C THR A 45 -1.14 -9.78 10.11
N PRO A 46 -1.80 -10.36 9.10
CA PRO A 46 -1.85 -9.79 7.75
C PRO A 46 -2.80 -8.58 7.69
N GLY A 47 -2.76 -7.84 6.57
CA GLY A 47 -3.64 -6.70 6.32
C GLY A 47 -3.25 -5.42 7.06
N LEU A 48 -4.20 -4.48 7.12
CA LEU A 48 -4.06 -3.25 7.90
C LEU A 48 -4.00 -3.60 9.39
N SER A 49 -3.03 -3.03 10.10
CA SER A 49 -2.89 -3.21 11.54
C SER A 49 -2.58 -1.87 12.17
N LEU A 50 -3.17 -1.67 13.34
CA LEU A 50 -2.78 -0.58 14.22
C LEU A 50 -1.41 -0.90 14.83
N MET A 51 -0.68 0.15 15.21
CA MET A 51 0.55 0.02 15.98
C MET A 51 0.17 -0.17 17.45
N THR A 52 -0.15 -1.42 17.82
CA THR A 52 -0.30 -1.87 19.21
C THR A 52 0.89 -2.72 19.59
#